data_AF-A0A842R8H8-F1
#
_entry.id   AF-A0A842R8H8-F1
#
_cell.length_a   1.000
_cell.length_b   1.000
_cell.length_c   1.000
_cell.angle_alpha   90.00
_cell.angle_beta   90.00
_cell.angle_gamma   90.00
#
_symmetry.space_group_name_H-M   'P 1'
#
loop_
_entity.id
_entity.type
_entity.pdbx_description
1 polymer ?
#
loop_
_entity_poly.entity_id
_entity_poly.type
_entity_poly.pdbx_seq_one_letter_code
_entity_poly.pdbx_strand_id
1 'polypeptide(L)'
;MAVKPGTIGLIVAAVCVFAFLFLIFLITRYRKFKTNEYVIRFRNGRVKSAGKGGRVFLMPVIDEIVVIPTTTQQTFLEAKEKVVSREFQDVSVGAFVFWKVIKPDVAFSAVSWQEHEPDYIETIIKNAAESIIRTTCANMPLEAIIRERGTIISAVSKELHDLCADWGIVVISVEIRDVEVLNKNLKNNMEASKQIEEEETARLRRAEMEEVTRLRDLEVSRKTGKQEQSVQLEIQREAKTREIEVQRLEMNRTEIEAETKRKKVTIEADAEFERMKRIADGERAQLIAKAQGEAAAVKERLVAEADGILEQVKSLAQADPKFFQLKIVEMLPEIYSRLDVDKMYIMGDGQEAFGSLAKSIVPFLTVLPEITGKSIDFSKALSDEATKTKKKKKSSSKK
;
A
#
# COMPACT_ATOMS: atom_id res chain seq x y z
N MET A 1 93.98 88.11 -36.90
CA MET A 1 92.57 88.33 -36.45
C MET A 1 92.35 87.54 -35.17
N ALA A 2 92.39 88.20 -34.01
CA ALA A 2 92.08 87.55 -32.75
C ALA A 2 90.55 87.39 -32.64
N VAL A 3 90.08 86.15 -32.71
CA VAL A 3 88.66 85.81 -32.58
C VAL A 3 88.22 86.20 -31.17
N LYS A 4 87.24 87.10 -31.04
CA LYS A 4 86.76 87.60 -29.74
C LYS A 4 86.25 86.41 -28.90
N PRO A 5 86.52 86.31 -27.59
CA PRO A 5 86.17 85.13 -26.78
C PRO A 5 84.67 84.78 -26.83
N GLY A 6 83.78 85.76 -26.99
CA GLY A 6 82.33 85.52 -27.17
C GLY A 6 81.96 84.80 -28.48
N THR A 7 82.76 84.93 -29.54
CA THR A 7 82.52 84.23 -30.81
C THR A 7 82.90 82.75 -30.75
N ILE A 8 83.92 82.39 -29.96
CA ILE A 8 84.28 80.98 -29.71
C ILE A 8 83.16 80.29 -28.92
N GLY A 9 82.60 80.95 -27.90
CA GLY A 9 81.46 80.43 -27.13
C GLY A 9 80.21 80.18 -27.99
N LEU A 10 79.90 81.10 -28.90
CA LEU A 10 78.79 80.92 -29.85
C LEU A 10 79.01 79.76 -30.82
N ILE A 11 80.23 79.58 -31.31
CA ILE A 11 80.57 78.46 -32.22
C ILE A 11 80.43 77.13 -31.47
N VAL A 12 80.97 77.03 -30.26
CA VAL A 12 80.86 75.81 -29.45
C VAL A 12 79.39 75.50 -29.12
N ALA A 13 78.62 76.51 -28.72
CA ALA A 13 77.18 76.34 -28.45
C ALA A 13 76.42 75.87 -29.70
N ALA A 14 76.69 76.48 -30.88
CA ALA A 14 76.06 76.09 -32.13
C ALA A 14 76.42 74.65 -32.54
N VAL A 15 77.68 74.23 -32.37
CA VAL A 15 78.12 72.85 -32.62
C VAL A 15 77.43 71.87 -31.67
N CYS A 16 77.31 72.21 -30.38
CA CYS A 16 76.60 71.38 -29.41
C CYS A 16 75.12 71.23 -29.76
N VAL A 17 74.45 72.31 -30.18
CA VAL A 17 73.05 72.26 -30.62
C VAL A 17 72.90 71.41 -31.88
N PHE A 18 73.79 71.57 -32.86
CA PHE A 18 73.78 70.76 -34.07
C PHE A 18 74.02 69.27 -33.78
N ALA A 19 75.01 68.94 -32.94
CA ALA A 19 75.28 67.57 -32.53
C ALA A 19 74.08 66.95 -31.78
N PHE A 20 73.42 67.73 -30.93
CA PHE A 20 72.21 67.30 -30.23
C PHE A 20 71.04 67.03 -31.18
N LEU A 21 70.78 67.92 -32.13
CA LEU A 21 69.76 67.73 -33.17
C LEU A 21 70.09 66.54 -34.08
N PHE A 22 71.36 66.35 -34.43
CA PHE A 22 71.82 65.21 -35.22
C PHE A 22 71.66 63.89 -34.46
N LEU A 23 71.93 63.88 -33.15
CA LEU A 23 71.69 62.71 -32.30
C LEU A 23 70.19 62.36 -32.24
N ILE A 24 69.32 63.36 -32.00
CA ILE A 24 67.87 63.17 -32.04
C ILE A 24 67.46 62.60 -33.40
N PHE A 25 67.96 63.18 -34.48
CA PHE A 25 67.72 62.70 -35.84
C PHE A 25 68.10 61.22 -35.99
N LEU A 26 69.29 60.79 -35.58
CA LEU A 26 69.69 59.38 -35.64
C LEU A 26 68.79 58.47 -34.79
N ILE A 27 68.42 58.90 -33.58
CA ILE A 27 67.54 58.14 -32.68
C ILE A 27 66.16 57.95 -33.32
N THR A 28 65.60 58.99 -33.96
CA THR A 28 64.29 58.89 -34.61
C THR A 28 64.28 57.94 -35.83
N ARG A 29 65.46 57.64 -36.41
CA ARG A 29 65.59 56.71 -37.56
C ARG A 29 65.68 55.25 -37.17
N TYR A 30 65.93 54.98 -35.90
CA TYR A 30 65.96 53.63 -35.37
C TYR A 30 64.53 53.18 -35.03
N ARG A 31 64.02 52.18 -35.76
CA ARG A 31 62.69 51.61 -35.54
C ARG A 31 62.79 50.15 -35.12
N LYS A 32 62.07 49.78 -34.05
CA LYS A 32 61.91 48.40 -33.61
C LYS A 32 60.55 47.89 -34.07
N PHE A 33 60.50 46.64 -34.53
CA PHE A 33 59.28 45.95 -34.94
C PHE A 33 59.02 44.75 -34.06
N LYS A 34 57.74 44.38 -33.92
CA LYS A 34 57.34 43.25 -33.09
C LYS A 34 57.62 41.93 -33.81
N THR A 35 57.79 40.83 -33.06
CA THR A 35 58.11 39.51 -33.63
C THR A 35 56.98 38.95 -34.51
N ASN A 36 55.76 39.44 -34.33
CA ASN A 36 54.56 39.02 -35.05
C ASN A 36 54.25 39.86 -36.30
N GLU A 37 55.16 40.77 -36.67
CA GLU A 37 55.09 41.60 -37.87
C GLU A 37 56.14 41.10 -38.88
N TYR A 38 55.80 41.04 -40.15
CA TYR A 38 56.74 40.80 -41.23
C TYR A 38 57.09 42.14 -41.88
N VAL A 39 58.38 42.48 -41.87
CA VAL A 39 58.85 43.79 -42.29
C VAL A 39 59.63 43.61 -43.58
N ILE A 40 59.22 44.36 -44.60
CA ILE A 40 59.93 44.40 -45.87
C ILE A 40 60.43 45.82 -46.08
N ARG A 41 61.75 45.94 -46.27
CA ARG A 41 62.45 47.20 -46.51
C ARG A 41 62.85 47.27 -47.96
N PHE A 42 62.53 48.38 -48.60
CA PHE A 42 62.89 48.67 -49.97
C PHE A 42 63.76 49.92 -50.04
N ARG A 43 64.64 49.94 -51.03
CA ARG A 43 65.50 51.08 -51.33
C ARG A 43 65.53 51.28 -52.83
N ASN A 44 65.12 52.47 -53.29
CA ASN A 44 65.03 52.78 -54.73
C ASN A 44 64.29 51.67 -55.52
N GLY A 45 63.16 51.20 -55.00
CA GLY A 45 62.34 50.16 -55.63
C GLY A 45 62.89 48.73 -55.57
N ARG A 46 64.00 48.46 -54.86
CA ARG A 46 64.54 47.10 -54.69
C ARG A 46 64.42 46.62 -53.24
N VAL A 47 64.05 45.35 -53.05
CA VAL A 47 64.02 44.71 -51.72
C VAL A 47 65.44 44.63 -51.15
N LYS A 48 65.66 45.24 -49.99
CA LYS A 48 66.95 45.18 -49.28
C LYS A 48 66.97 44.15 -48.17
N SER A 49 65.84 43.97 -47.49
CA SER A 49 65.69 43.03 -46.38
C SER A 49 64.22 42.68 -46.21
N ALA A 50 63.93 41.41 -45.94
CA ALA A 50 62.60 40.91 -45.61
C ALA A 50 62.73 39.93 -44.44
N GLY A 51 61.85 40.02 -43.45
CA GLY A 51 61.91 39.11 -42.30
C GLY A 51 60.89 39.43 -41.20
N LYS A 52 60.74 38.51 -40.24
CA LYS A 52 59.87 38.68 -39.08
C LYS A 52 60.55 39.55 -38.01
N GLY A 53 59.87 40.64 -37.65
CA GLY A 53 60.26 41.58 -36.62
C GLY A 53 61.64 42.19 -36.84
N GLY A 54 62.32 42.44 -35.72
CA GLY A 54 63.70 42.93 -35.74
C GLY A 54 63.80 44.44 -35.62
N ARG A 55 64.96 44.95 -36.04
CA ARG A 55 65.39 46.33 -35.84
C ARG A 55 65.94 46.84 -37.15
N VAL A 56 65.42 47.97 -37.62
CA VAL A 56 65.88 48.55 -38.88
C VAL A 56 66.25 50.00 -38.65
N PHE A 57 67.42 50.37 -39.17
CA PHE A 57 67.84 51.75 -39.26
C PHE A 57 67.45 52.31 -40.64
N LEU A 58 66.53 53.27 -40.65
CA LEU A 58 65.91 53.80 -41.87
C LEU A 58 66.65 55.05 -42.34
N MET A 59 67.20 55.03 -43.55
CA MET A 59 67.74 56.22 -44.19
C MET A 59 66.58 57.09 -44.71
N PRO A 60 66.58 58.41 -44.44
CA PRO A 60 65.58 59.31 -45.00
C PRO A 60 65.58 59.28 -46.52
N VAL A 61 64.43 59.55 -47.14
CA VAL A 61 64.23 59.77 -48.59
C VAL A 61 64.42 58.52 -49.47
N ILE A 62 65.30 57.61 -49.09
CA ILE A 62 65.71 56.48 -49.95
C ILE A 62 65.15 55.14 -49.45
N ASP A 63 64.92 54.99 -48.14
CA ASP A 63 64.36 53.76 -47.57
C ASP A 63 62.86 53.90 -47.33
N GLU A 64 62.13 52.90 -47.81
CA GLU A 64 60.71 52.69 -47.54
C GLU A 64 60.51 51.35 -46.82
N ILE A 65 59.43 51.25 -46.04
CA ILE A 65 59.07 50.04 -45.31
C ILE A 65 57.60 49.72 -45.48
N VAL A 66 57.31 48.43 -45.59
CA VAL A 66 55.95 47.90 -45.48
C VAL A 66 55.95 46.88 -44.34
N VAL A 67 54.94 47.00 -43.48
CA VAL A 67 54.75 46.14 -42.32
C VAL A 67 53.50 45.32 -42.54
N ILE A 68 53.67 44.00 -42.62
CA ILE A 68 52.61 43.04 -42.86
C ILE A 68 52.35 42.27 -41.56
N PRO A 69 51.16 42.36 -40.96
CA PRO A 69 50.87 41.60 -39.76
C PRO A 69 50.83 40.10 -40.07
N THR A 70 51.53 39.30 -39.29
CA THR A 70 51.45 37.82 -39.37
C THR A 70 50.41 37.26 -38.38
N THR A 71 49.80 38.10 -37.55
CA THR A 71 48.69 37.70 -36.67
C THR A 71 47.36 37.71 -37.39
N THR A 72 46.42 36.95 -36.85
CA THR A 72 45.01 37.04 -37.26
C THR A 72 44.54 38.48 -37.13
N GLN A 73 44.01 39.01 -38.22
CA GLN A 73 43.31 40.28 -38.29
C GLN A 73 41.82 40.02 -38.28
N GLN A 74 41.08 40.97 -37.72
CA GLN A 74 39.63 40.95 -37.68
C GLN A 74 39.13 42.19 -38.41
N THR A 75 38.35 41.98 -39.45
CA THR A 75 37.73 43.05 -40.22
C THR A 75 36.23 43.00 -40.00
N PHE A 76 35.67 44.10 -39.50
CA PHE A 76 34.23 44.27 -39.38
C PHE A 76 33.65 44.81 -40.69
N LEU A 77 32.54 44.21 -41.11
CA LEU A 77 31.79 44.64 -42.28
C LEU A 77 30.30 44.72 -41.95
N GLU A 78 29.63 45.65 -42.62
CA GLU A 78 28.23 45.94 -42.35
C GLU A 78 27.52 46.20 -43.67
N ALA A 79 26.87 45.17 -44.20
CA ALA A 79 26.18 45.21 -45.48
C ALA A 79 24.74 45.76 -45.27
N LYS A 80 24.63 47.06 -44.99
CA LYS A 80 23.37 47.73 -44.60
C LYS A 80 22.40 48.03 -45.75
N GLU A 81 22.91 48.62 -46.83
CA GLU A 81 22.05 49.36 -47.77
C GLU A 81 21.74 48.63 -49.08
N LYS A 82 22.25 47.40 -49.27
CA LYS A 82 22.23 46.75 -50.59
C LYS A 82 21.89 45.25 -50.56
N VAL A 83 21.57 44.69 -49.39
CA VAL A 83 21.27 43.27 -49.26
C VAL A 83 19.76 43.09 -49.30
N VAL A 84 19.29 42.56 -50.41
CA VAL A 84 17.87 42.29 -50.66
C VAL A 84 17.69 40.77 -50.62
N SER A 85 16.65 40.28 -49.96
CA SER A 85 16.30 38.85 -49.97
C SER A 85 15.64 38.44 -51.29
N ARG A 86 15.44 37.14 -51.50
CA ARG A 86 14.67 36.61 -52.65
C ARG A 86 13.24 37.17 -52.75
N GLU A 87 12.69 37.65 -51.64
CA GLU A 87 11.34 38.21 -51.52
C GLU A 87 11.33 39.75 -51.58
N PHE A 88 12.41 40.34 -52.08
CA PHE A 88 12.59 41.79 -52.21
C PHE A 88 12.47 42.55 -50.89
N GLN A 89 12.92 41.94 -49.78
CA GLN A 89 12.98 42.59 -48.47
C GLN A 89 14.41 43.04 -48.16
N ASP A 90 14.54 44.28 -47.69
CA ASP A 90 15.82 44.85 -47.30
C ASP A 90 16.28 44.29 -45.95
N VAL A 91 17.50 43.76 -45.94
CA VAL A 91 18.15 43.18 -44.76
C VAL A 91 19.51 43.85 -44.55
N SER A 92 19.87 44.11 -43.30
CA SER A 92 21.21 44.51 -42.90
C SER A 92 21.91 43.30 -42.30
N VAL A 93 23.11 43.00 -42.77
CA VAL A 93 23.92 41.90 -42.24
C VAL A 93 25.25 42.46 -41.73
N GLY A 94 25.46 42.36 -40.42
CA GLY A 94 26.75 42.63 -39.77
C GLY A 94 27.57 41.36 -39.63
N ALA A 95 28.84 41.40 -40.01
CA ALA A 95 29.73 40.23 -39.93
C ALA A 95 31.18 40.61 -39.62
N PHE A 96 31.93 39.61 -39.17
CA PHE A 96 33.37 39.67 -38.99
C PHE A 96 34.05 38.66 -39.92
N VAL A 97 35.14 39.09 -40.54
CA VAL A 97 36.04 38.21 -41.28
C VAL A 97 37.34 38.11 -40.51
N PHE A 98 37.72 36.89 -40.16
CA PHE A 98 39.01 36.58 -39.56
C PHE A 98 39.94 36.06 -40.64
N TRP A 99 41.05 36.77 -40.86
CA TRP A 99 42.01 36.42 -41.90
C TRP A 99 43.44 36.56 -41.38
N LYS A 100 44.37 35.87 -42.04
CA LYS A 100 45.78 35.88 -41.66
C LYS A 100 46.68 35.72 -42.88
N VAL A 101 47.79 36.44 -42.88
CA VAL A 101 48.82 36.29 -43.91
C VAL A 101 49.70 35.07 -43.60
N ILE A 102 49.74 34.11 -44.52
CA ILE A 102 50.61 32.91 -44.41
C ILE A 102 51.90 33.10 -45.21
N LYS A 103 51.81 33.71 -46.39
CA LYS A 103 52.96 33.96 -47.28
C LYS A 103 53.17 35.47 -47.48
N PRO A 104 53.90 36.15 -46.57
CA PRO A 104 54.05 37.61 -46.62
C PRO A 104 54.72 38.13 -47.90
N ASP A 105 55.64 37.38 -48.51
CA ASP A 105 56.32 37.82 -49.73
C ASP A 105 55.37 37.87 -50.93
N VAL A 106 54.48 36.88 -51.04
CA VAL A 106 53.42 36.86 -52.07
C VAL A 106 52.42 37.97 -51.80
N ALA A 107 51.98 38.09 -50.56
CA ALA A 107 50.98 39.08 -50.14
C ALA A 107 51.48 40.51 -50.34
N PHE A 108 52.76 40.78 -50.13
CA PHE A 108 53.38 42.06 -50.46
C PHE A 108 53.24 42.43 -51.94
N SER A 109 53.45 41.47 -52.84
CA SER A 109 53.40 41.72 -54.28
C SER A 109 51.99 41.75 -54.86
N ALA A 110 51.03 41.08 -54.20
CA ALA A 110 49.69 40.89 -54.74
C ALA A 110 48.72 42.03 -54.38
N VAL A 111 48.88 42.66 -53.21
CA VAL A 111 47.89 43.59 -52.65
C VAL A 111 48.55 44.80 -51.97
N SER A 112 47.82 45.93 -51.87
CA SER A 112 48.32 47.12 -51.18
C SER A 112 48.16 47.01 -49.66
N TRP A 113 49.19 47.48 -48.95
CA TRP A 113 49.30 47.47 -47.48
C TRP A 113 49.25 48.89 -46.89
N GLN A 114 48.83 49.87 -47.69
CA GLN A 114 48.74 51.26 -47.27
C GLN A 114 47.33 51.58 -46.77
N GLU A 115 47.19 51.81 -45.47
CA GLU A 115 45.89 51.98 -44.80
C GLU A 115 45.03 53.14 -45.36
N HIS A 116 45.65 54.16 -45.94
CA HIS A 116 44.95 55.33 -46.49
C HIS A 116 44.55 55.18 -47.97
N GLU A 117 44.94 54.10 -48.63
CA GLU A 117 44.57 53.85 -50.02
C GLU A 117 43.23 53.10 -50.09
N PRO A 118 42.40 53.37 -51.12
CA PRO A 118 41.17 52.61 -51.34
C PRO A 118 41.45 51.12 -51.61
N ASP A 119 42.63 50.81 -52.15
CA ASP A 119 43.07 49.46 -52.50
C ASP A 119 43.73 48.71 -51.32
N TYR A 120 43.59 49.24 -50.10
CA TYR A 120 44.05 48.55 -48.91
C TYR A 120 43.39 47.18 -48.76
N ILE A 121 44.18 46.15 -48.46
CA ILE A 121 43.72 44.77 -48.39
C ILE A 121 42.48 44.56 -47.52
N GLU A 122 42.40 45.23 -46.36
CA GLU A 122 41.23 45.13 -45.48
C GLU A 122 39.97 45.65 -46.16
N THR A 123 40.07 46.78 -46.86
CA THR A 123 38.98 47.38 -47.63
C THR A 123 38.55 46.45 -48.76
N ILE A 124 39.49 45.83 -49.46
CA ILE A 124 39.21 44.85 -50.53
C ILE A 124 38.48 43.63 -49.97
N ILE A 125 39.00 43.02 -48.90
CA ILE A 125 38.37 41.84 -48.25
C ILE A 125 36.97 42.20 -47.74
N LYS A 126 36.82 43.36 -47.11
CA LYS A 126 35.52 43.88 -46.67
C LYS A 126 34.53 43.99 -47.82
N ASN A 127 34.92 44.67 -48.90
CA ASN A 127 34.05 44.90 -50.06
C ASN A 127 33.69 43.57 -50.77
N ALA A 128 34.65 42.66 -50.89
CA ALA A 128 34.43 41.33 -51.46
C ALA A 128 33.44 40.52 -50.62
N ALA A 129 33.64 40.47 -49.31
CA ALA A 129 32.73 39.80 -48.38
C ALA A 129 31.32 40.42 -48.40
N GLU A 130 31.19 41.76 -48.42
CA GLU A 130 29.91 42.45 -48.57
C GLU A 130 29.20 42.09 -49.89
N SER A 131 29.96 41.97 -50.98
CA SER A 131 29.43 41.57 -52.29
C SER A 131 28.95 40.11 -52.28
N ILE A 132 29.70 39.19 -51.68
CA ILE A 132 29.31 37.77 -51.61
C ILE A 132 28.09 37.60 -50.71
N ILE A 133 28.05 38.27 -49.55
CA ILE A 133 26.88 38.27 -48.65
C ILE A 133 25.65 38.77 -49.40
N ARG A 134 25.78 39.87 -50.15
CA ARG A 134 24.68 40.42 -50.95
C ARG A 134 24.12 39.41 -51.94
N THR A 135 24.99 38.78 -52.73
CA THR A 135 24.58 37.80 -53.74
C THR A 135 23.98 36.56 -53.09
N THR A 136 24.53 36.09 -51.98
CA THR A 136 24.04 34.92 -51.25
C THR A 136 22.65 35.18 -50.68
N CYS A 137 22.46 36.31 -50.00
CA CYS A 137 21.17 36.70 -49.44
C CYS A 137 20.10 36.94 -50.52
N ALA A 138 20.46 37.49 -51.69
CA ALA A 138 19.53 37.67 -52.81
C ALA A 138 18.90 36.36 -53.31
N ASN A 139 19.60 35.24 -53.14
CA ASN A 139 19.11 33.92 -53.55
C ASN A 139 18.39 33.16 -52.42
N MET A 140 18.34 33.70 -51.21
CA MET A 140 17.76 33.05 -50.04
C MET A 140 16.42 33.70 -49.61
N PRO A 141 15.44 32.90 -49.14
CA PRO A 141 14.24 33.47 -48.51
C PRO A 141 14.61 34.17 -47.20
N LEU A 142 13.81 35.17 -46.81
CA LEU A 142 14.09 36.00 -45.63
C LEU A 142 14.25 35.17 -44.35
N GLU A 143 13.40 34.16 -44.15
CA GLU A 143 13.46 33.30 -42.98
C GLU A 143 14.76 32.47 -42.92
N ALA A 144 15.25 31.96 -44.06
CA ALA A 144 16.51 31.23 -44.09
C ALA A 144 17.71 32.15 -43.78
N ILE A 145 17.68 33.41 -44.18
CA ILE A 145 18.73 34.39 -43.84
C ILE A 145 18.80 34.60 -42.32
N ILE A 146 17.65 34.65 -41.64
CA ILE A 146 17.57 34.86 -40.20
C ILE A 146 17.95 33.59 -39.42
N ARG A 147 17.46 32.42 -39.86
CA ARG A 147 17.54 31.14 -39.14
C ARG A 147 18.76 30.30 -39.52
N GLU A 148 19.12 30.24 -40.80
CA GLU A 148 20.14 29.34 -41.37
C GLU A 148 21.44 30.10 -41.68
N ARG A 149 21.97 30.84 -40.71
CA ARG A 149 23.21 31.64 -40.86
C ARG A 149 24.41 30.83 -41.33
N GLY A 150 24.45 29.53 -41.03
CA GLY A 150 25.53 28.62 -41.45
C GLY A 150 25.69 28.52 -42.97
N THR A 151 24.59 28.56 -43.72
CA THR A 151 24.63 28.50 -45.20
C THR A 151 25.34 29.71 -45.78
N ILE A 152 25.03 30.90 -45.24
CA ILE A 152 25.69 32.16 -45.64
C ILE A 152 27.16 32.13 -45.26
N ILE A 153 27.48 31.74 -44.03
CA ILE A 153 28.87 31.64 -43.54
C ILE A 153 29.69 30.71 -44.43
N SER A 154 29.15 29.53 -44.77
CA SER A 154 29.85 28.56 -45.61
C SER A 154 30.09 29.06 -47.03
N ALA A 155 29.09 29.73 -47.63
CA ALA A 155 29.22 30.29 -48.98
C ALA A 155 30.27 31.41 -49.02
N VAL A 156 30.15 32.37 -48.11
CA VAL A 156 31.08 33.52 -48.00
C VAL A 156 32.49 33.05 -47.68
N SER A 157 32.65 32.13 -46.72
CA SER A 157 33.96 31.61 -46.35
C SER A 157 34.64 30.89 -47.51
N LYS A 158 33.88 30.12 -48.32
CA LYS A 158 34.44 29.39 -49.46
C LYS A 158 34.89 30.34 -50.56
N GLU A 159 34.01 31.22 -51.03
CA GLU A 159 34.33 32.15 -52.12
C GLU A 159 35.43 33.14 -51.73
N LEU A 160 35.41 33.65 -50.49
CA LEU A 160 36.43 34.57 -50.02
C LEU A 160 37.79 33.89 -49.83
N HIS A 161 37.80 32.61 -49.42
CA HIS A 161 39.03 31.82 -49.34
C HIS A 161 39.64 31.62 -50.73
N ASP A 162 38.83 31.24 -51.72
CA ASP A 162 39.27 31.05 -53.10
C ASP A 162 39.85 32.35 -53.69
N LEU A 163 39.23 33.51 -53.42
CA LEU A 163 39.73 34.82 -53.85
C LEU A 163 41.06 35.20 -53.17
N CYS A 164 41.21 34.94 -51.86
CA CYS A 164 42.38 35.36 -51.09
C CYS A 164 43.59 34.42 -51.23
N ALA A 165 43.37 33.19 -51.71
CA ALA A 165 44.39 32.14 -51.79
C ALA A 165 45.60 32.59 -52.64
N ASP A 166 45.34 33.25 -53.78
CA ASP A 166 46.38 33.75 -54.69
C ASP A 166 47.22 34.88 -54.09
N TRP A 167 46.69 35.58 -53.08
CA TRP A 167 47.38 36.66 -52.37
C TRP A 167 48.22 36.16 -51.20
N GLY A 168 48.27 34.85 -50.93
CA GLY A 168 48.96 34.31 -49.76
C GLY A 168 48.27 34.63 -48.43
N ILE A 169 46.99 34.97 -48.49
CA ILE A 169 46.11 35.27 -47.35
C ILE A 169 45.14 34.12 -47.18
N VAL A 170 44.93 33.70 -45.93
CA VAL A 170 43.95 32.68 -45.59
C VAL A 170 42.85 33.27 -44.73
N VAL A 171 41.62 33.10 -45.20
CA VAL A 171 40.41 33.31 -44.40
C VAL A 171 40.28 32.15 -43.42
N ILE A 172 40.27 32.46 -42.13
CA ILE A 172 40.13 31.49 -41.04
C ILE A 172 38.67 31.17 -40.80
N SER A 173 37.85 32.20 -40.66
CA SER A 173 36.41 32.08 -40.44
C SER A 173 35.69 33.37 -40.79
N VAL A 174 34.40 33.24 -41.07
CA VAL A 174 33.46 34.35 -41.22
C VAL A 174 32.36 34.15 -40.17
N GLU A 175 32.06 35.19 -39.40
CA GLU A 175 31.04 35.14 -38.35
C GLU A 175 29.99 36.21 -38.59
N ILE A 176 28.71 35.83 -38.61
CA ILE A 176 27.59 36.77 -38.71
C ILE A 176 27.21 37.25 -37.31
N ARG A 177 27.41 38.54 -37.04
CA ARG A 177 27.09 39.20 -35.78
C ARG A 177 25.58 39.41 -35.65
N ASP A 178 25.00 40.10 -36.62
CA ASP A 178 23.59 40.51 -36.60
C ASP A 178 22.97 40.45 -38.00
N VAL A 179 21.67 40.18 -38.01
CA VAL A 179 20.82 40.19 -39.20
C VAL A 179 19.57 40.95 -38.82
N GLU A 180 19.36 42.11 -39.44
CA GLU A 180 18.24 42.99 -39.14
C GLU A 180 17.39 43.23 -40.38
N VAL A 181 16.07 43.11 -40.25
CA VAL A 181 15.14 43.51 -41.31
C VAL A 181 14.94 45.02 -41.22
N LEU A 182 15.24 45.76 -42.29
CA LEU A 182 15.14 47.22 -42.29
C LEU A 182 13.67 47.69 -42.18
N ASN A 183 12.74 46.95 -42.78
CA ASN A 183 11.33 47.25 -42.72
C ASN A 183 10.74 46.88 -41.35
N LYS A 184 10.56 47.88 -40.49
CA LYS A 184 10.03 47.73 -39.13
C LYS A 184 8.62 47.15 -39.09
N ASN A 185 7.75 47.52 -40.04
CA ASN A 185 6.38 47.01 -40.07
C ASN A 185 6.37 45.50 -40.38
N LEU A 186 7.17 45.08 -41.35
CA LEU A 186 7.33 43.66 -41.66
C LEU A 186 7.89 42.90 -40.46
N LYS A 187 8.95 43.42 -39.83
CA LYS A 187 9.55 42.81 -38.64
C LYS A 187 8.51 42.60 -37.54
N ASN A 188 7.75 43.63 -37.20
CA ASN A 188 6.72 43.54 -36.16
C ASN A 188 5.62 42.53 -36.52
N ASN A 189 5.18 42.50 -37.78
CA ASN A 189 4.18 41.54 -38.24
C ASN A 189 4.70 40.09 -38.19
N MET A 190 5.97 39.87 -38.55
CA MET A 190 6.61 38.56 -38.44
C MET A 190 6.75 38.11 -36.99
N GLU A 191 7.20 39.00 -36.10
CA GLU A 191 7.28 38.71 -34.66
C GLU A 191 5.90 38.39 -34.08
N ALA A 192 4.87 39.16 -34.43
CA ALA A 192 3.49 38.89 -34.01
C ALA A 192 2.98 37.54 -34.57
N SER A 193 3.26 37.23 -35.84
CA SER A 193 2.86 35.95 -36.44
C SER A 193 3.54 34.77 -35.77
N LYS A 194 4.84 34.90 -35.43
CA LYS A 194 5.58 33.86 -34.71
C LYS A 194 5.09 33.69 -33.27
N GLN A 195 4.74 34.79 -32.59
CA GLN A 195 4.13 34.72 -31.26
C GLN A 195 2.81 33.95 -31.29
N ILE A 196 1.96 34.20 -32.28
CA ILE A 196 0.69 33.47 -32.44
C ILE A 196 0.95 31.97 -32.67
N GLU A 197 1.87 31.61 -33.56
CA GLU A 197 2.24 30.21 -33.80
C GLU A 197 2.81 29.53 -32.55
N GLU A 198 3.66 30.23 -31.79
CA GLU A 198 4.20 29.74 -30.52
C GLU A 198 3.10 29.57 -29.45
N GLU A 199 2.14 30.49 -29.39
CA GLU A 199 0.99 30.40 -28.50
C GLU A 199 0.07 29.23 -28.86
N GLU A 200 -0.22 29.02 -30.14
CA GLU A 200 -1.02 27.90 -30.63
C GLU A 200 -0.34 26.57 -30.34
N THR A 201 0.96 26.45 -30.63
CA THR A 201 1.73 25.23 -30.32
C THR A 201 1.83 24.99 -28.82
N ALA A 202 1.99 26.04 -28.00
CA ALA A 202 1.96 25.92 -26.55
C ALA A 202 0.58 25.50 -26.03
N ARG A 203 -0.50 26.01 -26.62
CA ARG A 203 -1.88 25.63 -26.26
C ARG A 203 -2.18 24.18 -26.61
N LEU A 204 -1.78 23.72 -27.79
CA LEU A 204 -1.92 22.31 -28.20
C LEU A 204 -1.13 21.40 -27.26
N ARG A 205 0.13 21.71 -26.98
CA ARG A 205 0.94 20.95 -26.02
C ARG A 205 0.30 20.94 -24.63
N ARG A 206 -0.27 22.05 -24.14
CA ARG A 206 -0.98 22.07 -22.86
C ARG A 206 -2.21 21.16 -22.86
N ALA A 207 -3.00 21.18 -23.93
CA ALA A 207 -4.17 20.31 -24.06
C ALA A 207 -3.77 18.82 -24.08
N GLU A 208 -2.72 18.46 -24.83
CA GLU A 208 -2.15 17.10 -24.84
C GLU A 208 -1.66 16.69 -23.45
N MET A 209 -0.94 17.59 -22.76
CA MET A 209 -0.46 17.31 -21.41
C MET A 209 -1.60 17.17 -20.40
N GLU A 210 -2.68 17.94 -20.52
CA GLU A 210 -3.87 17.81 -19.67
C GLU A 210 -4.58 16.48 -19.92
N GLU A 211 -4.73 16.07 -21.18
CA GLU A 211 -5.30 14.76 -21.54
C GLU A 211 -4.47 13.62 -20.94
N VAL A 212 -3.15 13.65 -21.13
CA VAL A 212 -2.23 12.65 -20.56
C VAL A 212 -2.31 12.62 -19.04
N THR A 213 -2.38 13.78 -18.39
CA THR A 213 -2.50 13.88 -16.93
C THR A 213 -3.83 13.29 -16.46
N ARG A 214 -4.94 13.65 -17.11
CA ARG A 214 -6.28 13.12 -16.81
C ARG A 214 -6.33 11.59 -16.96
N LEU A 215 -5.71 11.04 -18.00
CA LEU A 215 -5.61 9.58 -18.18
C LEU A 215 -4.82 8.91 -17.06
N ARG A 216 -3.70 9.50 -16.64
CA ARG A 216 -2.92 9.01 -15.50
C ARG A 216 -3.73 9.05 -14.20
N ASP A 217 -4.45 10.14 -13.94
CA ASP A 217 -5.27 10.28 -12.74
C ASP A 217 -6.44 9.28 -12.71
N LEU A 218 -7.06 9.01 -13.86
CA LEU A 218 -8.06 7.95 -14.01
C LEU A 218 -7.46 6.56 -13.75
N GLU A 219 -6.24 6.28 -14.21
CA GLU A 219 -5.58 5.02 -13.94
C GLU A 219 -5.22 4.86 -12.45
N VAL A 220 -4.74 5.92 -11.81
CA VAL A 220 -4.48 5.94 -10.36
C VAL A 220 -5.78 5.69 -9.60
N SER A 221 -6.85 6.41 -9.93
CA SER A 221 -8.17 6.27 -9.30
C SER A 221 -8.76 4.86 -9.49
N ARG A 222 -8.53 4.24 -10.66
CA ARG A 222 -8.95 2.86 -10.90
C ARG A 222 -8.15 1.85 -10.07
N LYS A 223 -6.84 2.09 -9.86
CA LYS A 223 -6.00 1.25 -9.00
C LYS A 223 -6.39 1.40 -7.53
N THR A 224 -6.57 2.63 -7.04
CA THR A 224 -7.01 2.89 -5.67
C THR A 224 -8.41 2.35 -5.41
N GLY A 225 -9.36 2.56 -6.33
CA GLY A 225 -10.73 2.03 -6.19
C GLY A 225 -10.78 0.50 -6.15
N LYS A 226 -9.95 -0.20 -6.95
CA LYS A 226 -9.80 -1.67 -6.83
C LYS A 226 -9.23 -2.08 -5.48
N GLN A 227 -8.25 -1.34 -4.97
CA GLN A 227 -7.62 -1.61 -3.69
C GLN A 227 -8.61 -1.37 -2.54
N GLU A 228 -9.37 -0.29 -2.55
CA GLU A 228 -10.44 -0.02 -1.60
C GLU A 228 -11.53 -1.09 -1.61
N GLN A 229 -11.96 -1.53 -2.80
CA GLN A 229 -12.91 -2.65 -2.93
C GLN A 229 -12.34 -3.94 -2.33
N SER A 230 -11.06 -4.23 -2.56
CA SER A 230 -10.40 -5.41 -1.98
C SER A 230 -10.35 -5.35 -0.45
N VAL A 231 -10.03 -4.19 0.11
CA VAL A 231 -10.00 -3.95 1.57
C VAL A 231 -11.41 -4.05 2.16
N GLN A 232 -12.43 -3.48 1.50
CA GLN A 232 -13.82 -3.60 1.96
C GLN A 232 -14.32 -5.05 1.93
N LEU A 233 -13.98 -5.82 0.90
CA LEU A 233 -14.30 -7.24 0.82
C LEU A 233 -13.62 -8.03 1.94
N GLU A 234 -12.38 -7.69 2.28
CA GLU A 234 -11.65 -8.30 3.39
C GLU A 234 -12.30 -7.98 4.75
N ILE A 235 -12.64 -6.71 4.99
CA ILE A 235 -13.41 -6.28 6.19
C ILE A 235 -14.75 -7.01 6.27
N GLN A 236 -15.49 -7.14 5.16
CA GLN A 236 -16.77 -7.86 5.14
C GLN A 236 -16.61 -9.35 5.40
N ARG A 237 -15.56 -9.99 4.86
CA ARG A 237 -15.24 -11.38 5.15
C ARG A 237 -14.90 -11.56 6.63
N GLU A 238 -14.10 -10.66 7.18
CA GLU A 238 -13.71 -10.70 8.58
C GLU A 238 -14.93 -10.52 9.50
N ALA A 239 -15.80 -9.55 9.21
CA ALA A 239 -17.05 -9.35 9.94
C ALA A 239 -17.94 -10.59 9.89
N LYS A 240 -18.11 -11.22 8.71
CA LYS A 240 -18.84 -12.50 8.58
C LYS A 240 -18.19 -13.63 9.37
N THR A 241 -16.86 -13.74 9.36
CA THR A 241 -16.17 -14.77 10.15
C THR A 241 -16.37 -14.57 11.64
N ARG A 242 -16.31 -13.32 12.13
CA ARG A 242 -16.63 -12.99 13.53
C ARG A 242 -18.08 -13.33 13.87
N GLU A 243 -19.02 -13.04 12.97
CA GLU A 243 -20.44 -13.37 13.17
C GLU A 243 -20.67 -14.89 13.25
N ILE A 244 -20.04 -15.67 12.36
CA ILE A 244 -20.06 -17.14 12.42
C ILE A 244 -19.43 -17.65 13.71
N GLU A 245 -18.34 -17.02 14.17
CA GLU A 245 -17.67 -17.38 15.42
C GLU A 245 -18.56 -17.11 16.65
N VAL A 246 -19.23 -15.96 16.70
CA VAL A 246 -20.22 -15.64 17.75
C VAL A 246 -21.36 -16.65 17.72
N GLN A 247 -21.92 -16.98 16.55
CA GLN A 247 -22.95 -18.00 16.42
C GLN A 247 -22.47 -19.38 16.89
N ARG A 248 -21.24 -19.78 16.56
CA ARG A 248 -20.64 -21.04 17.05
C ARG A 248 -20.52 -21.05 18.57
N LEU A 249 -20.10 -19.94 19.16
CA LEU A 249 -20.01 -19.80 20.62
C LEU A 249 -21.39 -19.87 21.28
N GLU A 250 -22.42 -19.26 20.68
CA GLU A 250 -23.80 -19.37 21.16
C GLU A 250 -24.33 -20.80 21.05
N MET A 251 -24.11 -21.49 19.92
CA MET A 251 -24.46 -22.90 19.76
C MET A 251 -23.78 -23.76 20.81
N ASN A 252 -22.45 -23.63 20.99
CA ASN A 252 -21.72 -24.34 22.03
C ASN A 252 -22.27 -24.05 23.43
N ARG A 253 -22.65 -22.80 23.72
CA ARG A 253 -23.27 -22.45 25.00
C ARG A 253 -24.60 -23.17 25.20
N THR A 254 -25.47 -23.21 24.18
CA THR A 254 -26.75 -23.93 24.27
C THR A 254 -26.56 -25.44 24.43
N GLU A 255 -25.56 -26.02 23.77
CA GLU A 255 -25.21 -27.43 23.92
C GLU A 255 -24.71 -27.73 25.34
N ILE A 256 -23.81 -26.91 25.88
CA ILE A 256 -23.34 -27.02 27.27
C ILE A 256 -24.52 -26.88 28.25
N GLU A 257 -25.43 -25.93 28.04
CA GLU A 257 -26.62 -25.77 28.88
C GLU A 257 -27.55 -27.00 28.80
N ALA A 258 -27.72 -27.60 27.61
CA ALA A 258 -28.49 -28.82 27.41
C ALA A 258 -27.82 -30.04 28.09
N GLU A 259 -26.51 -30.20 27.94
CA GLU A 259 -25.75 -31.23 28.65
C GLU A 259 -25.81 -31.06 30.17
N THR A 260 -25.71 -29.82 30.65
CA THR A 260 -25.79 -29.49 32.07
C THR A 260 -27.16 -29.86 32.63
N LYS A 261 -28.25 -29.58 31.90
CA LYS A 261 -29.61 -30.02 32.25
C LYS A 261 -29.72 -31.54 32.30
N ARG A 262 -29.18 -32.25 31.30
CA ARG A 262 -29.16 -33.73 31.29
C ARG A 262 -28.42 -34.29 32.50
N LYS A 263 -27.23 -33.78 32.80
CA LYS A 263 -26.43 -34.18 33.97
C LYS A 263 -27.12 -33.84 35.29
N LYS A 264 -27.85 -32.72 35.37
CA LYS A 264 -28.61 -32.35 36.57
C LYS A 264 -29.71 -33.35 36.87
N VAL A 265 -30.48 -33.77 35.86
CA VAL A 265 -31.53 -34.79 36.03
C VAL A 265 -30.94 -36.12 36.50
N THR A 266 -29.80 -36.55 35.96
CA THR A 266 -29.16 -37.79 36.40
C THR A 266 -28.66 -37.68 37.85
N ILE A 267 -28.03 -36.57 38.21
CA ILE A 267 -27.54 -36.33 39.58
C ILE A 267 -28.69 -36.24 40.58
N GLU A 268 -29.81 -35.60 40.21
CA GLU A 268 -31.01 -35.51 41.05
C GLU A 268 -31.65 -36.90 41.24
N ALA A 269 -31.75 -37.71 40.18
CA ALA A 269 -32.23 -39.09 40.28
C ALA A 269 -31.33 -39.96 41.19
N ASP A 270 -30.00 -39.84 41.07
CA ASP A 270 -29.04 -40.53 41.93
C ASP A 270 -29.18 -40.07 43.41
N ALA A 271 -29.39 -38.77 43.63
CA ALA A 271 -29.59 -38.21 44.97
C ALA A 271 -30.92 -38.65 45.60
N GLU A 272 -32.01 -38.74 44.82
CA GLU A 272 -33.29 -39.28 45.27
C GLU A 272 -33.20 -40.76 45.60
N PHE A 273 -32.48 -41.54 44.78
CA PHE A 273 -32.21 -42.95 45.05
C PHE A 273 -31.47 -43.14 46.38
N GLU A 274 -30.43 -42.34 46.64
CA GLU A 274 -29.75 -42.35 47.94
C GLU A 274 -30.66 -41.96 49.11
N ARG A 275 -31.52 -40.95 48.94
CA ARG A 275 -32.47 -40.53 49.97
C ARG A 275 -33.47 -41.65 50.29
N MET A 276 -34.05 -42.26 49.28
CA MET A 276 -35.00 -43.38 49.44
C MET A 276 -34.36 -44.58 50.14
N LYS A 277 -33.11 -44.91 49.79
CA LYS A 277 -32.36 -45.97 50.46
C LYS A 277 -32.19 -45.69 51.95
N ARG A 278 -31.80 -44.46 52.34
CA ARG A 278 -31.65 -44.08 53.76
C ARG A 278 -32.99 -44.15 54.52
N ILE A 279 -34.09 -43.75 53.90
CA ILE A 279 -35.42 -43.81 54.52
C ILE A 279 -35.85 -45.28 54.72
N ALA A 280 -35.70 -46.12 53.71
CA ALA A 280 -36.03 -47.55 53.78
C ALA A 280 -35.20 -48.29 54.83
N ASP A 281 -33.89 -47.99 54.92
CA ASP A 281 -33.02 -48.53 55.96
C ASP A 281 -33.49 -48.10 57.37
N GLY A 282 -33.97 -46.86 57.52
CA GLY A 282 -34.55 -46.34 58.76
C GLY A 282 -35.87 -47.01 59.17
N GLU A 283 -36.79 -47.20 58.22
CA GLU A 283 -38.07 -47.89 58.46
C GLU A 283 -37.85 -49.36 58.87
N ARG A 284 -36.90 -50.04 58.22
CA ARG A 284 -36.54 -51.42 58.54
C ARG A 284 -36.00 -51.55 59.97
N ALA A 285 -35.19 -50.58 60.41
CA ALA A 285 -34.68 -50.54 61.79
C ALA A 285 -35.81 -50.28 62.80
N GLN A 286 -36.76 -49.38 62.49
CA GLN A 286 -37.93 -49.11 63.33
C GLN A 286 -38.83 -50.34 63.50
N LEU A 287 -39.02 -51.12 62.43
CA LEU A 287 -39.88 -52.30 62.44
C LEU A 287 -39.30 -53.43 63.31
N ILE A 288 -37.98 -53.63 63.25
CA ILE A 288 -37.26 -54.59 64.11
C ILE A 288 -37.36 -54.16 65.58
N ALA A 289 -37.21 -52.86 65.87
CA ALA A 289 -37.32 -52.34 67.22
C ALA A 289 -38.74 -52.49 67.80
N LYS A 290 -39.80 -52.24 67.01
CA LYS A 290 -41.19 -52.46 67.42
C LYS A 290 -41.48 -53.94 67.70
N ALA A 291 -41.03 -54.84 66.81
CA ALA A 291 -41.23 -56.28 67.00
C ALA A 291 -40.52 -56.80 68.27
N GLN A 292 -39.33 -56.26 68.59
CA GLN A 292 -38.63 -56.59 69.84
C GLN A 292 -39.36 -56.03 71.08
N GLY A 293 -39.92 -54.82 70.99
CA GLY A 293 -40.73 -54.23 72.08
C GLY A 293 -42.02 -55.02 72.36
N GLU A 294 -42.73 -55.44 71.32
CA GLU A 294 -43.95 -56.24 71.44
C GLU A 294 -43.67 -57.64 71.99
N ALA A 295 -42.57 -58.28 71.58
CA ALA A 295 -42.15 -59.57 72.12
C ALA A 295 -41.76 -59.48 73.61
N ALA A 296 -41.10 -58.39 74.03
CA ALA A 296 -40.77 -58.17 75.43
C ALA A 296 -42.01 -57.94 76.30
N ALA A 297 -42.97 -57.15 75.83
CA ALA A 297 -44.21 -56.85 76.55
C ALA A 297 -45.11 -58.09 76.73
N VAL A 298 -45.17 -58.99 75.74
CA VAL A 298 -45.92 -60.25 75.84
C VAL A 298 -45.28 -61.19 76.86
N LYS A 299 -43.94 -61.25 76.90
CA LYS A 299 -43.22 -62.08 77.87
C LYS A 299 -43.46 -61.61 79.31
N GLU A 300 -43.52 -60.30 79.52
CA GLU A 300 -43.73 -59.70 80.85
C GLU A 300 -45.17 -59.91 81.37
N ARG A 301 -46.18 -59.84 80.49
CA ARG A 301 -47.57 -60.18 80.85
C ARG A 301 -47.75 -61.64 81.27
N LEU A 302 -47.13 -62.58 80.56
CA LEU A 302 -47.28 -64.01 80.88
C LEU A 302 -46.60 -64.40 82.19
N VAL A 303 -45.50 -63.74 82.56
CA VAL A 303 -44.84 -63.96 83.86
C VAL A 303 -45.71 -63.44 85.00
N ALA A 304 -46.31 -62.25 84.86
CA ALA A 304 -47.23 -61.70 85.87
C ALA A 304 -48.52 -62.53 86.05
N GLU A 305 -49.03 -63.12 84.97
CA GLU A 305 -50.22 -63.99 85.00
C GLU A 305 -49.92 -65.35 85.65
N ALA A 306 -48.70 -65.88 85.50
CA ALA A 306 -48.26 -67.10 86.17
C ALA A 306 -48.10 -66.93 87.70
N ASP A 307 -47.60 -65.79 88.16
CA ASP A 307 -47.44 -65.50 89.59
C ASP A 307 -48.80 -65.32 90.29
N GLY A 308 -49.78 -64.70 89.62
CA GLY A 308 -51.15 -64.57 90.14
C GLY A 308 -51.88 -65.89 90.32
N ILE A 309 -51.65 -66.88 89.45
CA ILE A 309 -52.25 -68.21 89.54
C ILE A 309 -51.65 -69.01 90.70
N LEU A 310 -50.36 -68.89 90.98
CA LEU A 310 -49.68 -69.57 92.09
C LEU A 310 -50.16 -69.10 93.48
N GLU A 311 -50.53 -67.83 93.60
CA GLU A 311 -51.02 -67.23 94.85
C GLU A 311 -52.50 -67.58 95.12
N GLN A 312 -53.31 -67.74 94.06
CA GLN A 312 -54.68 -68.24 94.13
C GLN A 312 -54.77 -69.74 94.47
N VAL A 313 -53.75 -70.54 94.13
CA VAL A 313 -53.70 -71.97 94.48
C VAL A 313 -53.34 -72.20 95.96
N LYS A 314 -52.58 -71.30 96.60
CA LYS A 314 -52.20 -71.41 98.02
C LYS A 314 -53.32 -71.06 99.01
N SER A 315 -54.33 -70.29 98.60
CA SER A 315 -55.46 -69.90 99.45
C SER A 315 -56.69 -70.83 99.34
N LEU A 316 -56.67 -71.81 98.42
CA LEU A 316 -57.78 -72.74 98.16
C LEU A 316 -57.57 -74.15 98.75
N ALA A 317 -56.56 -74.36 99.59
CA ALA A 317 -56.22 -75.66 100.18
C ALA A 317 -57.06 -76.04 101.43
N GLN A 318 -58.05 -75.24 101.83
CA GLN A 318 -58.99 -75.59 102.91
C GLN A 318 -60.41 -75.11 102.60
N ALA A 319 -61.16 -75.89 101.81
CA ALA A 319 -62.54 -76.32 102.10
C ALA A 319 -63.34 -76.70 100.83
N ASP A 320 -63.95 -77.88 100.95
CA ASP A 320 -65.16 -78.42 100.32
C ASP A 320 -65.20 -78.77 98.80
N PRO A 321 -65.47 -80.04 98.41
CA PRO A 321 -65.43 -80.53 97.01
C PRO A 321 -66.54 -80.03 96.07
N LYS A 322 -67.37 -79.07 96.49
CA LYS A 322 -68.53 -78.60 95.70
C LYS A 322 -68.24 -77.35 94.85
N PHE A 323 -67.05 -76.76 94.98
CA PHE A 323 -66.67 -75.51 94.30
C PHE A 323 -66.03 -75.71 92.91
N PHE A 324 -65.41 -76.87 92.66
CA PHE A 324 -64.76 -77.16 91.36
C PHE A 324 -65.73 -77.25 90.19
N GLN A 325 -67.01 -77.58 90.43
CA GLN A 325 -68.01 -77.74 89.37
C GLN A 325 -68.61 -76.40 88.90
N LEU A 326 -68.59 -75.34 89.71
CA LEU A 326 -69.08 -74.02 89.29
C LEU A 326 -68.04 -73.24 88.47
N LYS A 327 -66.75 -73.33 88.84
CA LYS A 327 -65.68 -72.58 88.17
C LYS A 327 -65.39 -73.07 86.74
N ILE A 328 -65.65 -74.35 86.45
CA ILE A 328 -65.57 -74.91 85.10
C ILE A 328 -66.72 -74.41 84.21
N VAL A 329 -67.87 -74.04 84.79
CA VAL A 329 -69.02 -73.48 84.05
C VAL A 329 -68.84 -71.98 83.75
N GLU A 330 -68.16 -71.22 84.60
CA GLU A 330 -67.85 -69.80 84.36
C GLU A 330 -66.70 -69.55 83.37
N MET A 331 -65.77 -70.50 83.18
CA MET A 331 -64.64 -70.35 82.25
C MET A 331 -64.94 -70.82 80.80
N LEU A 332 -66.13 -71.34 80.53
CA LEU A 332 -66.55 -71.79 79.20
C LEU A 332 -66.82 -70.67 78.15
N PRO A 333 -67.18 -69.42 78.49
CA PRO A 333 -67.43 -68.38 77.47
C PRO A 333 -66.17 -67.83 76.78
N GLU A 334 -65.01 -67.76 77.45
CA GLU A 334 -63.82 -67.09 76.89
C GLU A 334 -63.03 -67.92 75.87
N ILE A 335 -63.16 -69.25 75.91
CA ILE A 335 -62.49 -70.11 74.92
C ILE A 335 -63.16 -69.96 73.53
N TYR A 336 -64.44 -69.58 73.48
CA TYR A 336 -65.20 -69.53 72.23
C TYR A 336 -65.05 -68.22 71.43
N SER A 337 -64.75 -67.09 72.08
CA SER A 337 -64.66 -65.78 71.40
C SER A 337 -63.30 -65.51 70.74
N ARG A 338 -62.27 -66.34 70.98
CA ARG A 338 -60.97 -66.25 70.32
C ARG A 338 -60.79 -67.20 69.13
N LEU A 339 -61.80 -68.00 68.81
CA LEU A 339 -61.83 -68.85 67.62
C LEU A 339 -62.65 -68.18 66.51
N ASP A 340 -62.09 -67.13 65.92
CA ASP A 340 -62.56 -66.62 64.62
C ASP A 340 -62.06 -67.58 63.53
N VAL A 341 -62.91 -68.55 63.18
CA VAL A 341 -62.66 -69.49 62.08
C VAL A 341 -63.39 -68.98 60.84
N ASP A 342 -62.84 -67.95 60.20
CA ASP A 342 -63.37 -67.53 58.89
C ASP A 342 -62.36 -67.50 57.75
N LYS A 343 -61.06 -67.78 57.98
CA LYS A 343 -60.10 -68.21 56.94
C LYS A 343 -59.00 -69.11 57.50
N MET A 344 -59.35 -70.33 57.91
CA MET A 344 -58.36 -71.41 57.95
C MET A 344 -58.02 -71.82 56.51
N TYR A 345 -56.84 -71.41 56.04
CA TYR A 345 -56.25 -71.98 54.83
C TYR A 345 -55.60 -73.32 55.19
N ILE A 346 -56.27 -74.41 54.84
CA ILE A 346 -55.68 -75.75 54.90
C ILE A 346 -54.89 -75.93 53.61
N MET A 347 -53.60 -75.60 53.65
CA MET A 347 -52.62 -76.11 52.69
C MET A 347 -51.93 -77.31 53.31
N GLY A 348 -52.29 -78.50 52.82
CA GLY A 348 -51.63 -79.76 53.14
C GLY A 348 -51.82 -80.70 51.98
N ASP A 349 -50.71 -81.13 51.40
CA ASP A 349 -50.61 -82.15 50.36
C ASP A 349 -51.30 -83.45 50.82
N GLY A 350 -51.96 -84.11 49.88
CA GLY A 350 -52.92 -85.18 50.15
C GLY A 350 -52.27 -86.43 50.72
N GLN A 351 -52.86 -86.99 51.78
CA GLN A 351 -53.78 -88.13 51.63
C GLN A 351 -54.23 -88.79 52.94
N GLU A 352 -53.77 -88.39 54.14
CA GLU A 352 -54.19 -89.09 55.38
C GLU A 352 -54.84 -88.26 56.49
N ALA A 353 -54.93 -86.92 56.37
CA ALA A 353 -55.53 -86.08 57.42
C ALA A 353 -56.95 -85.55 57.12
N PHE A 354 -57.37 -85.50 55.85
CA PHE A 354 -58.63 -84.85 55.45
C PHE A 354 -59.88 -85.72 55.67
N GLY A 355 -59.73 -87.04 55.70
CA GLY A 355 -60.85 -87.98 55.77
C GLY A 355 -61.45 -88.19 57.17
N SER A 356 -60.65 -88.01 58.24
CA SER A 356 -61.10 -88.26 59.61
C SER A 356 -61.71 -87.03 60.29
N LEU A 357 -61.28 -85.82 59.93
CA LEU A 357 -61.79 -84.55 60.48
C LEU A 357 -63.02 -84.00 59.73
N ALA A 358 -63.14 -84.24 58.42
CA ALA A 358 -64.33 -83.82 57.67
C ALA A 358 -65.59 -84.63 58.04
N LYS A 359 -65.44 -85.86 58.55
CA LYS A 359 -66.57 -86.69 59.00
C LYS A 359 -67.04 -86.36 60.43
N SER A 360 -66.18 -85.77 61.26
CA SER A 360 -66.48 -85.50 62.68
C SER A 360 -67.12 -84.13 62.92
N ILE A 361 -66.91 -83.15 62.03
CA ILE A 361 -67.34 -81.76 62.25
C ILE A 361 -68.61 -81.37 61.47
N VAL A 362 -68.90 -82.05 60.35
CA VAL A 362 -70.04 -81.73 59.47
C VAL A 362 -71.43 -81.88 60.12
N PRO A 363 -71.71 -82.85 61.02
CA PRO A 363 -73.01 -82.93 61.70
C PRO A 363 -73.28 -81.80 62.71
N PHE A 364 -72.23 -81.14 63.20
CA PHE A 364 -72.32 -80.05 64.19
C PHE A 364 -72.56 -78.68 63.55
N LEU A 365 -72.13 -78.48 62.31
CA LEU A 365 -72.31 -77.23 61.57
C LEU A 365 -73.72 -77.05 60.98
N THR A 366 -74.54 -78.10 60.93
CA THR A 366 -75.89 -78.07 60.35
C THR A 366 -77.02 -77.78 61.34
N VAL A 367 -76.78 -77.79 62.66
CA VAL A 367 -77.79 -77.50 63.70
C VAL A 367 -77.81 -76.01 64.11
N LEU A 368 -76.77 -75.27 63.73
CA LEU A 368 -76.59 -73.86 64.08
C LEU A 368 -77.56 -72.82 63.45
N PRO A 369 -78.39 -73.10 62.42
CA PRO A 369 -79.32 -72.09 61.91
C PRO A 369 -80.66 -71.93 62.68
N GLU A 370 -80.98 -72.78 63.66
CA GLU A 370 -82.36 -72.82 64.24
C GLU A 370 -82.59 -72.01 65.54
N ILE A 371 -81.57 -71.36 66.13
CA ILE A 371 -81.73 -70.63 67.41
C ILE A 371 -81.56 -69.10 67.28
N THR A 372 -81.19 -68.57 66.11
CA THR A 372 -81.12 -67.11 65.86
C THR A 372 -81.62 -66.80 64.43
N GLY A 373 -82.94 -66.75 64.26
CA GLY A 373 -83.64 -66.66 62.97
C GLY A 373 -83.30 -65.45 62.07
N LYS A 374 -82.16 -65.49 61.38
CA LYS A 374 -81.85 -64.70 60.18
C LYS A 374 -81.05 -65.55 59.19
N SER A 375 -81.68 -65.92 58.09
CA SER A 375 -81.05 -66.59 56.94
C SER A 375 -80.19 -65.60 56.16
N ILE A 376 -78.90 -65.91 55.99
CA ILE A 376 -78.01 -65.24 55.03
C ILE A 376 -77.95 -66.13 53.79
N ASP A 377 -78.45 -65.62 52.67
CA ASP A 377 -78.51 -66.30 51.37
C ASP A 377 -77.27 -65.94 50.53
N PHE A 378 -76.40 -66.93 50.30
CA PHE A 378 -75.12 -66.80 49.58
C PHE A 378 -75.24 -66.98 48.06
N SER A 379 -76.47 -67.01 47.51
CA SER A 379 -76.71 -67.28 46.09
C SER A 379 -76.52 -66.07 45.15
N LYS A 380 -76.21 -64.86 45.66
CA LYS A 380 -76.14 -63.62 44.86
C LYS A 380 -74.74 -63.14 44.47
N ALA A 381 -73.67 -63.71 45.02
CA ALA A 381 -72.28 -63.33 44.69
C ALA A 381 -71.60 -64.23 43.65
N LEU A 382 -72.16 -65.41 43.37
CA LEU A 382 -71.55 -66.44 42.52
C LEU A 382 -72.08 -66.49 41.06
N SER A 383 -72.99 -65.59 40.66
CA SER A 383 -73.55 -65.57 39.28
C SER A 383 -73.07 -64.45 38.37
N ASP A 384 -72.48 -63.37 38.90
CA ASP A 384 -71.98 -62.24 38.10
C ASP A 384 -70.57 -62.47 37.52
N GLU A 385 -69.80 -63.41 38.08
CA GLU A 385 -68.55 -63.90 37.47
C GLU A 385 -68.80 -64.84 36.27
N ALA A 386 -69.99 -65.42 36.15
CA ALA A 386 -70.28 -66.44 35.15
C ALA A 386 -71.01 -65.93 33.88
N THR A 387 -71.49 -64.67 33.82
CA THR A 387 -72.29 -64.15 32.68
C THR A 387 -71.62 -63.05 31.84
N LYS A 388 -70.48 -62.48 32.24
CA LYS A 388 -69.65 -61.63 31.34
C LYS A 388 -68.91 -62.42 30.25
N THR A 389 -68.96 -63.75 30.29
CA THR A 389 -68.70 -64.69 29.19
C THR A 389 -69.53 -64.41 27.92
N LYS A 390 -70.56 -63.55 27.94
CA LYS A 390 -71.29 -63.10 26.73
C LYS A 390 -70.61 -61.98 25.91
N LYS A 391 -69.49 -61.38 26.35
CA LYS A 391 -68.72 -60.42 25.51
C LYS A 391 -67.58 -61.06 24.68
N LYS A 392 -67.39 -62.39 24.78
CA LYS A 392 -66.81 -63.19 23.70
C LYS A 392 -67.87 -63.40 22.62
N LYS A 393 -67.47 -63.31 21.34
CA LYS A 393 -68.29 -63.47 20.12
C LYS A 393 -68.90 -62.21 19.49
N LYS A 394 -68.20 -61.07 19.57
CA LYS A 394 -68.13 -60.13 18.42
C LYS A 394 -66.70 -60.04 17.93
N SER A 395 -66.25 -61.16 17.38
CA SER A 395 -65.20 -61.22 16.39
C SER A 395 -65.76 -60.71 15.07
N SER A 396 -65.33 -59.55 14.62
CA SER A 396 -65.14 -59.29 13.20
C SER A 396 -63.71 -58.75 13.09
N SER A 397 -62.69 -59.55 12.78
CA SER A 397 -62.41 -60.00 11.40
C SER A 397 -62.68 -58.83 10.45
N LYS A 398 -61.73 -57.98 10.07
CA LYS A 398 -60.38 -58.26 9.58
C LYS A 398 -59.39 -57.17 10.01
N LYS A 399 -58.27 -57.58 10.61
CA LYS A 399 -56.95 -57.12 10.19
C LYS A 399 -56.03 -58.32 10.24
#